data_AF-A0A931KMF7-F1
#
_entry.id   AF-A0A931KMF7-F1
#
_cell.length_a   1.000
_cell.length_b   1.000
_cell.length_c   1.000
_cell.angle_alpha   90.00
_cell.angle_beta   90.00
_cell.angle_gamma   90.00
#
_symmetry.space_group_name_H-M   'P 1'
#
loop_
_entity.id
_entity.type
_entity.pdbx_description
1 polymer ?
#
loop_
_entity_poly.entity_id
_entity_poly.type
_entity_poly.pdbx_seq_one_letter_code
_entity_poly.pdbx_strand_id
1 'polypeptide(L)' 'MPNSRKRKGHHHHQQQGLSTAPKQKLSGHLIWSVLMAVFAVIIGLMAAGTNIIVLVICAVVGAALGYAIGKSMEKTFKE' A
#
# COMPACT_ATOMS: atom_id res chain seq x y z
N MET A 1 -37.69 22.22 -44.34
CA MET A 1 -36.39 22.49 -43.66
C MET A 1 -36.08 21.33 -42.71
N PRO A 2 -35.06 20.50 -42.96
CA PRO A 2 -34.69 19.42 -42.06
C PRO A 2 -33.45 19.83 -41.25
N ASN A 3 -33.66 20.35 -40.04
CA ASN A 3 -32.54 20.53 -39.10
C ASN A 3 -32.41 19.26 -38.23
N SER A 4 -31.85 18.23 -38.85
CA SER A 4 -31.39 17.00 -38.20
C SER A 4 -30.13 17.29 -37.39
N ARG A 5 -30.29 17.77 -36.16
CA ARG A 5 -29.21 17.74 -35.16
C ARG A 5 -29.76 18.02 -33.77
N LYS A 6 -30.24 16.96 -33.11
CA LYS A 6 -30.19 16.72 -31.66
C LYS A 6 -31.04 15.49 -31.29
N ARG A 7 -30.65 14.31 -31.80
CA ARG A 7 -30.89 13.08 -31.04
C ARG A 7 -29.69 12.92 -30.10
N LYS A 8 -29.85 13.22 -28.81
CA LYS A 8 -28.91 12.75 -27.78
C LYS A 8 -29.10 11.24 -27.67
N GLY A 9 -28.47 10.52 -28.58
CA GLY A 9 -28.33 9.07 -28.50
C GLY A 9 -27.40 8.74 -27.34
N HIS A 10 -27.92 7.93 -26.43
CA HIS A 10 -27.23 6.80 -25.83
C HIS A 10 -25.86 7.07 -25.15
N HIS A 11 -25.90 7.25 -23.82
CA HIS A 11 -24.78 6.87 -22.96
C HIS A 11 -24.66 5.34 -22.95
N HIS A 12 -23.85 4.77 -23.85
CA HIS A 12 -23.41 3.38 -23.73
C HIS A 12 -22.08 3.33 -22.98
N HIS A 13 -22.15 2.69 -21.82
CA HIS A 13 -21.13 1.89 -21.14
C HIS A 13 -19.70 2.45 -20.97
N GLN A 14 -19.39 2.80 -19.73
CA GLN A 14 -18.17 2.27 -19.12
C GLN A 14 -18.59 1.32 -18.00
N GLN A 15 -18.05 0.11 -18.08
CA GLN A 15 -18.45 -1.08 -17.35
C GLN A 15 -18.43 -0.84 -15.83
N GLN A 16 -19.55 -1.09 -15.17
CA GLN A 16 -19.59 -1.48 -13.76
C GLN A 16 -19.01 -2.90 -13.64
N GLY A 17 -17.72 -3.05 -13.99
CA GLY A 17 -16.97 -4.28 -13.79
C GLY A 17 -16.59 -4.39 -12.32
N LEU A 18 -17.34 -5.20 -11.57
CA LEU A 18 -16.99 -5.70 -10.24
C LEU A 18 -16.75 -4.63 -9.16
N SER A 19 -17.77 -3.82 -8.85
CA SER A 19 -17.83 -3.07 -7.58
C SER A 19 -18.31 -3.95 -6.41
N THR A 20 -17.75 -5.14 -6.23
CA THR A 20 -18.06 -6.03 -5.09
C THR A 20 -16.83 -6.50 -4.31
N ALA A 21 -15.63 -6.14 -4.73
CA ALA A 21 -14.47 -6.29 -3.87
C ALA A 21 -14.29 -4.99 -3.07
N PRO A 22 -14.30 -4.99 -1.72
CA PRO A 22 -13.81 -3.83 -0.99
C PRO A 22 -12.41 -3.54 -1.52
N LYS A 23 -12.17 -2.30 -1.97
CA LYS A 23 -10.82 -1.80 -2.26
C LYS A 23 -10.03 -1.94 -0.96
N GLN A 24 -9.43 -3.10 -0.74
CA GLN A 24 -8.48 -3.34 0.32
C GLN A 24 -7.23 -2.60 -0.13
N LYS A 25 -7.25 -1.27 0.05
CA LYS A 25 -6.11 -0.38 -0.13
C LYS A 25 -5.15 -0.69 1.00
N LEU A 26 -4.54 -1.87 0.94
CA LEU A 26 -3.40 -2.17 1.77
C LEU A 26 -2.29 -1.31 1.18
N SER A 27 -2.08 -0.14 1.79
CA SER A 27 -1.11 0.82 1.30
C SER A 27 0.26 0.16 1.25
N GLY A 28 0.98 0.29 0.14
CA GLY A 28 2.29 -0.31 -0.06
C GLY A 28 3.28 0.09 1.04
N HIS A 29 3.14 1.28 1.62
CA HIS A 29 3.94 1.70 2.77
C HIS A 29 3.70 0.87 4.04
N LEU A 30 2.49 0.34 4.24
CA LEU A 30 2.19 -0.59 5.35
C LEU A 30 2.82 -1.95 5.10
N ILE A 31 2.78 -2.45 3.86
CA ILE A 31 3.45 -3.70 3.47
C ILE A 31 4.96 -3.58 3.75
N TRP A 32 5.55 -2.47 3.34
CA TRP A 32 6.99 -2.24 3.53
C TRP A 32 7.39 -2.07 5.00
N SER A 33 6.54 -1.42 5.79
CA SER A 33 6.72 -1.32 7.25
C SER A 33 6.72 -2.70 7.91
N VAL A 34 5.74 -3.55 7.60
CA VAL A 34 5.66 -4.91 8.17
C VAL A 34 6.84 -5.77 7.74
N LEU A 35 7.22 -5.72 6.45
CA LEU A 35 8.34 -6.49 5.93
C LEU A 35 9.66 -6.12 6.65
N MET A 36 9.95 -4.83 6.77
CA MET A 36 11.15 -4.34 7.44
C MET A 36 11.15 -4.61 8.94
N ALA A 37 9.99 -4.57 9.59
CA ALA A 37 9.86 -4.96 10.99
C ALA A 37 10.23 -6.44 11.21
N VAL A 38 9.71 -7.34 10.36
CA VAL A 38 10.03 -8.77 10.44
C VAL A 38 11.52 -9.01 10.20
N PHE A 39 12.11 -8.37 9.19
CA PHE A 39 13.55 -8.47 8.93
C PHE A 39 14.39 -7.97 10.10
N ALA A 40 14.04 -6.82 10.68
CA ALA A 40 14.76 -6.27 11.82
C ALA A 40 14.67 -7.18 13.06
N VAL A 41 13.53 -7.84 13.30
CA VAL A 41 13.39 -8.83 14.37
C VAL A 41 14.25 -10.05 14.12
N ILE A 42 14.32 -10.57 12.89
CA ILE A 42 15.19 -11.71 12.55
C ILE A 42 16.66 -11.35 12.79
N ILE A 43 17.08 -10.16 12.36
CA ILE A 43 18.45 -9.66 12.60
C ILE A 43 18.69 -9.51 14.11
N GLY A 44 17.75 -8.90 14.84
CA GLY A 44 17.82 -8.75 16.29
C GLY A 44 17.91 -10.09 17.02
N LEU A 45 17.19 -11.11 16.55
CA LEU A 45 17.22 -12.46 17.10
C LEU A 45 18.58 -13.12 16.90
N MET A 46 19.20 -12.93 15.73
CA MET A 46 20.55 -13.44 15.47
C MET A 46 21.62 -12.67 16.24
N ALA A 47 21.44 -11.36 16.45
CA ALA A 47 22.43 -10.51 17.11
C ALA A 47 22.38 -10.56 18.64
N ALA A 48 21.18 -10.60 19.23
CA ALA A 48 20.96 -10.48 20.68
C ALA A 48 20.24 -11.70 21.28
N GLY A 49 19.96 -12.73 20.48
CA GLY A 49 19.26 -13.94 20.92
C GLY A 49 17.81 -13.65 21.31
N THR A 50 17.33 -14.33 22.36
CA THR A 50 15.94 -14.26 22.82
C THR A 50 15.66 -13.09 23.76
N ASN A 51 16.52 -12.06 23.79
CA ASN A 51 16.26 -10.88 24.58
C ASN A 51 15.05 -10.10 24.03
N ILE A 52 13.89 -10.34 24.63
CA ILE A 52 12.60 -9.81 24.17
C ILE A 52 12.60 -8.28 24.08
N ILE A 53 13.27 -7.59 25.02
CA ILE A 53 13.34 -6.12 25.01
C ILE A 53 14.05 -5.64 23.74
N VAL A 54 15.16 -6.26 23.38
CA VAL A 54 15.92 -5.92 22.18
C VAL A 54 15.10 -6.23 20.92
N LEU A 55 14.40 -7.37 20.89
CA LEU A 55 13.55 -7.74 19.76
C LEU A 55 12.40 -6.75 19.52
N VAL A 56 11.77 -6.26 20.59
CA VAL A 56 10.71 -5.24 20.50
C VAL A 56 11.27 -3.93 19.97
N ILE A 57 12.45 -3.51 20.43
CA ILE A 57 13.12 -2.30 19.91
C ILE A 57 13.45 -2.47 18.42
N CYS A 58 14.03 -3.60 18.03
CA CYS A 58 14.32 -3.91 16.63
C CYS A 58 13.04 -3.88 15.77
N ALA A 59 11.94 -4.46 16.25
CA ALA A 59 10.65 -4.43 15.55
C ALA A 59 10.14 -3.01 15.32
N VAL A 60 10.16 -2.17 16.36
CA VAL A 60 9.68 -0.78 16.30
C VAL A 60 10.55 0.05 15.35
N VAL A 61 11.89 -0.06 15.47
CA VAL A 61 12.82 0.66 14.60
C VAL A 61 12.69 0.21 13.14
N GLY A 62 12.63 -1.10 12.91
CA GLY A 62 12.43 -1.68 11.57
C GLY A 62 11.12 -1.23 10.93
N ALA A 63 10.01 -1.25 11.70
CA ALA A 63 8.71 -0.80 11.24
C ALA A 63 8.72 0.69 10.85
N ALA A 64 9.34 1.54 11.68
CA ALA A 64 9.44 2.98 11.45
C ALA A 64 10.24 3.29 10.17
N LEU A 65 11.39 2.62 9.99
CA LEU A 65 12.21 2.76 8.78
C LEU A 65 11.48 2.26 7.53
N GLY A 66 10.84 1.10 7.60
CA GLY A 66 10.06 0.54 6.49
C GLY A 66 8.89 1.43 6.10
N TYR A 67 8.20 2.04 7.07
CA TYR A 67 7.14 3.01 6.80
C TYR A 67 7.67 4.25 6.06
N ALA A 68 8.79 4.81 6.52
CA ALA A 68 9.39 5.99 5.90
C ALA A 68 9.82 5.72 4.44
N ILE A 69 10.49 4.59 4.20
CA ILE A 69 10.92 4.18 2.85
C ILE A 69 9.70 3.91 1.96
N GLY A 70 8.73 3.14 2.45
CA GLY A 70 7.54 2.80 1.68
C GLY A 70 6.70 4.02 1.31
N LYS A 71 6.61 5.00 2.22
CA LYS A 71 5.96 6.29 1.96
C LYS A 71 6.70 7.12 0.91
N SER A 72 8.04 7.05 0.89
CA SER A 72 8.83 7.71 -0.17
C SER A 72 8.58 7.07 -1.53
N MET A 73 8.54 5.74 -1.60
CA MET A 73 8.27 5.02 -2.85
C MET A 73 6.88 5.36 -3.40
N GLU A 74 5.85 5.36 -2.56
CA GLU A 74 4.49 5.73 -2.99
C GLU A 74 4.38 7.16 -3.53
N LYS A 75 5.22 8.08 -3.06
CA LYS A 75 5.27 9.44 -3.61
C LYS A 75 5.89 9.46 -4.99
N THR A 76 7.02 8.77 -5.18
CA THR A 76 7.70 8.68 -6.48
C THR A 76 6.84 8.01 -7.55
N PHE A 77 6.01 7.02 -7.20
CA PHE A 77 5.11 6.36 -8.16
C PHE A 77 3.84 7.15 -8.50
N LYS A 78 3.56 8.25 -7.80
CA LYS A 78 2.38 9.09 -8.03
C LYS A 78 2.67 10.34 -8.87
N GLU A 79 3.94 10.72 -9.00
CA GLU A 79 4.42 11.70 -9.98
C GLU A 79 4.63 11.02 -11.34
#